data_AF-A0A833QZ32-F1
#
_entry.id   AF-A0A833QZ32-F1
#
_cell.length_a   1.000
_cell.length_b   1.000
_cell.length_c   1.000
_cell.angle_alpha   90.00
_cell.angle_beta   90.00
_cell.angle_gamma   90.00
#
_symmetry.space_group_name_H-M   'P 1'
#
loop_
_entity.id
_entity.type
_entity.pdbx_description
1 polymer ?
#
loop_
_entity_poly.entity_id
_entity_poly.type
_entity_poly.pdbx_seq_one_letter_code
_entity_poly.pdbx_strand_id
1 'polypeptide(L)'
;MLSNCTYSSRVWRGLGAQLNLPPRIGNSPVDSWWDGRSQVSGQSKLCWDTAWAAGSWAIWKEKNRRTFSQQRKPEHIIINAAAIDVHNWMLFA
;
A
#
# COMPACT_ATOMS: atom_id res chain seq x y z
N MET A 1 9.98 9.35 7.10
CA MET A 1 8.67 8.80 7.51
C MET A 1 7.98 8.17 6.31
N LEU A 2 7.42 6.96 6.45
CA LEU A 2 6.82 6.15 5.37
C LEU A 2 5.49 6.71 4.82
N SER A 3 4.98 7.80 5.39
CA SER A 3 3.71 8.46 5.04
C SER A 3 3.87 9.87 4.46
N ASN A 4 4.91 10.62 4.87
CA ASN A 4 5.03 12.06 4.57
C ASN A 4 5.81 12.37 3.29
N CYS A 5 6.23 11.36 2.53
CA CYS A 5 6.87 11.56 1.22
C CYS A 5 5.84 11.46 0.10
N THR A 6 5.91 12.37 -0.88
CA THR A 6 5.04 12.37 -2.09
C THR A 6 5.06 11.02 -2.80
N TYR A 7 6.21 10.33 -2.83
CA TYR A 7 6.33 9.01 -3.43
C TYR A 7 5.44 7.97 -2.72
N SER A 8 5.59 7.85 -1.40
CA SER A 8 4.81 6.91 -0.60
C SER A 8 3.31 7.24 -0.65
N SER A 9 2.96 8.53 -0.65
CA SER A 9 1.57 8.97 -0.81
C SER A 9 0.95 8.51 -2.12
N ARG A 10 1.69 8.58 -3.23
CA ARG A 10 1.24 8.09 -4.54
C ARG A 10 1.09 6.57 -4.55
N VAL A 11 2.01 5.85 -3.92
CA VAL A 11 1.93 4.38 -3.78
C VAL A 11 0.67 3.98 -3.01
N TRP A 12 0.39 4.61 -1.86
CA TRP A 12 -0.81 4.30 -1.08
C TRP A 12 -2.11 4.58 -1.83
N ARG A 13 -2.20 5.74 -2.50
CA ARG A 13 -3.38 6.09 -3.31
C ARG A 13 -3.57 5.13 -4.48
N GLY A 14 -2.49 4.79 -5.18
CA GLY A 14 -2.54 3.85 -6.30
C GLY A 14 -2.90 2.44 -5.87
N LEU A 15 -2.36 1.97 -4.75
CA LEU A 15 -2.69 0.65 -4.20
C LEU A 15 -4.15 0.58 -3.75
N GLY A 16 -4.64 1.61 -3.07
CA GLY A 16 -6.05 1.73 -2.73
C GLY A 16 -6.96 1.67 -3.96
N ALA A 17 -6.62 2.43 -5.02
CA ALA A 17 -7.36 2.40 -6.26
C ALA A 17 -7.34 1.01 -6.94
N GLN A 18 -6.18 0.35 -7.01
CA GLN A 18 -6.05 -0.96 -7.65
C GLN A 18 -6.82 -2.06 -6.90
N LEU A 19 -6.95 -1.93 -5.58
CA LEU A 19 -7.69 -2.89 -4.74
C LEU A 19 -9.17 -2.49 -4.56
N ASN A 20 -9.65 -1.47 -5.25
CA ASN A 20 -11.00 -0.90 -5.09
C ASN A 20 -11.33 -0.55 -3.63
N LEU A 21 -10.31 -0.11 -2.85
CA LEU A 21 -10.53 0.39 -1.51
C LEU A 21 -11.14 1.80 -1.61
N PRO A 22 -12.26 2.07 -0.94
CA PRO A 22 -13.02 3.30 -1.14
C PRO A 22 -12.15 4.54 -0.86
N PRO A 23 -12.10 5.51 -1.78
CA PRO A 23 -11.31 6.72 -1.59
C PRO A 23 -11.91 7.56 -0.47
N ARG A 24 -11.23 7.65 0.67
CA ARG A 24 -11.62 8.56 1.76
C ARG A 24 -10.76 9.82 1.75
N ILE A 25 -11.43 10.96 1.85
CA ILE A 25 -10.82 12.28 1.93
C ILE A 25 -10.29 12.46 3.35
N GLY A 26 -9.04 12.06 3.58
CA GLY A 26 -8.30 12.30 4.82
C GLY A 26 -7.14 13.25 4.55
N ASN A 27 -6.61 13.87 5.61
CA ASN A 27 -5.46 14.78 5.53
C ASN A 27 -4.18 14.05 5.07
N SER A 28 -4.07 12.74 5.33
CA SER A 28 -2.99 11.89 4.82
C SER A 28 -3.53 10.55 4.26
N PRO A 29 -2.84 9.94 3.28
CA PRO A 29 -3.22 8.61 2.75
C PRO A 29 -3.25 7.50 3.80
N VAL A 30 -2.47 7.66 4.87
CA VAL A 30 -2.44 6.69 5.98
C VAL A 30 -3.68 6.83 6.86
N ASP A 31 -4.12 8.06 7.14
CA ASP A 31 -5.34 8.28 7.92
C ASP A 31 -6.56 7.75 7.16
N SER A 32 -6.64 8.07 5.85
CA SER A 32 -7.68 7.51 4.97
C SER A 32 -7.72 5.98 4.97
N TRP A 33 -6.55 5.34 5.10
CA TRP A 33 -6.43 3.88 5.12
C TRP A 33 -7.03 3.29 6.39
N TRP A 34 -6.66 3.83 7.56
CA TRP A 34 -7.16 3.36 8.85
C TRP A 34 -8.64 3.65 9.05
N ASP A 35 -9.11 4.80 8.57
CA ASP A 35 -10.54 5.14 8.55
C ASP A 35 -11.34 4.10 7.78
N GLY A 36 -10.89 3.71 6.59
CA GLY A 36 -11.56 2.68 5.81
C GLY A 36 -11.49 1.29 6.47
N ARG A 37 -10.31 0.92 7.00
CA ARG A 37 -10.10 -0.35 7.72
C ARG A 37 -10.97 -0.50 8.98
N SER A 38 -11.36 0.61 9.61
CA SER A 38 -12.26 0.62 10.77
C SER A 38 -13.71 0.22 10.44
N GLN A 39 -14.10 0.37 9.17
CA GLN A 39 -15.48 0.21 8.71
C GLN A 39 -15.77 -1.17 8.10
N VAL A 40 -14.77 -2.04 8.05
CA VAL A 40 -14.88 -3.39 7.52
C VAL A 40 -14.59 -4.45 8.57
N SER A 41 -15.16 -5.62 8.34
CA SER A 41 -14.98 -6.82 9.16
C SER A 41 -14.70 -8.04 8.28
N GLY A 42 -14.37 -9.17 8.91
CA GLY A 42 -14.14 -10.45 8.23
C GLY A 42 -13.09 -10.36 7.12
N GLN A 43 -13.40 -10.95 5.97
CA GLN A 43 -12.48 -11.07 4.83
C GLN A 43 -12.02 -9.72 4.28
N SER A 44 -12.90 -8.72 4.27
CA SER A 44 -12.56 -7.38 3.79
C SER A 44 -11.52 -6.72 4.71
N LYS A 45 -11.63 -6.95 6.03
CA LYS A 45 -10.65 -6.47 7.01
C LYS A 45 -9.29 -7.15 6.83
N LEU A 46 -9.31 -8.47 6.61
CA LEU A 46 -8.10 -9.24 6.31
C LEU A 46 -7.41 -8.72 5.05
N CYS A 47 -8.16 -8.53 3.95
CA CYS A 47 -7.63 -7.94 2.71
C CYS A 47 -6.99 -6.57 2.97
N TRP A 48 -7.64 -5.74 3.79
CA TRP A 48 -7.13 -4.42 4.16
C TRP A 48 -5.81 -4.48 4.95
N ASP A 49 -5.72 -5.39 5.92
CA ASP A 49 -4.53 -5.59 6.75
C ASP A 49 -3.38 -6.21 5.92
N THR A 50 -3.68 -7.15 5.03
CA THR A 50 -2.73 -7.73 4.06
C THR A 50 -2.21 -6.65 3.10
N ALA A 51 -3.08 -5.81 2.58
CA ALA A 51 -2.70 -4.71 1.70
C ALA A 51 -1.84 -3.66 2.39
N TRP A 52 -2.08 -3.40 3.68
CA TRP A 52 -1.20 -2.55 4.48
C TRP A 52 0.20 -3.14 4.61
N ALA A 53 0.29 -4.44 4.91
CA ALA A 53 1.56 -5.14 5.04
C ALA A 53 2.33 -5.15 3.71
N ALA A 54 1.66 -5.51 2.61
CA ALA A 54 2.27 -5.58 1.27
C ALA A 54 2.72 -4.20 0.78
N GLY A 55 1.89 -3.16 0.94
CA GLY A 55 2.24 -1.78 0.59
C GLY A 55 3.45 -1.26 1.39
N SER A 56 3.46 -1.50 2.70
CA SER A 56 4.58 -1.13 3.58
C SER A 56 5.88 -1.85 3.18
N TRP A 57 5.79 -3.14 2.90
CA TRP A 57 6.91 -3.95 2.43
C TRP A 57 7.46 -3.46 1.09
N ALA A 58 6.59 -3.14 0.14
CA ALA A 58 6.97 -2.64 -1.18
C ALA A 58 7.69 -1.27 -1.09
N ILE A 59 7.19 -0.36 -0.25
CA ILE A 59 7.83 0.93 0.00
C ILE A 59 9.20 0.75 0.68
N TRP A 60 9.30 -0.16 1.65
CA TRP A 60 10.56 -0.47 2.33
C TRP A 60 11.60 -1.04 1.34
N LYS A 61 11.21 -2.00 0.48
CA LYS A 61 12.05 -2.57 -0.58
C LYS A 61 12.59 -1.47 -1.50
N GLU A 62 11.72 -0.57 -1.96
CA GLU A 62 12.13 0.53 -2.84
C GLU A 62 13.03 1.55 -2.13
N LYS A 63 12.78 1.87 -0.85
CA LYS A 63 13.66 2.75 -0.07
C LYS A 63 15.07 2.17 0.05
N ASN A 64 15.19 0.88 0.34
CA ASN A 64 16.49 0.20 0.38
C ASN A 64 17.16 0.19 -0.99
N ARG A 65 16.41 -0.10 -2.05
CA ARG A 65 16.94 -0.10 -3.42
C ARG A 65 17.52 1.26 -3.81
N ARG A 66 16.88 2.37 -3.45
CA ARG A 66 17.41 3.72 -3.67
C ARG A 66 18.70 3.97 -2.91
N THR A 67 18.79 3.43 -1.70
CA THR A 67 19.93 3.65 -0.80
C THR A 67 21.15 2.84 -1.27
N PHE A 68 20.95 1.55 -1.58
CA PHE A 68 22.05 0.62 -1.88
C PHE A 68 22.36 0.48 -3.37
N SER A 69 21.37 0.67 -4.25
CA SER A 69 21.55 0.49 -5.70
C SER A 69 21.45 1.80 -6.49
N GLN A 70 21.12 2.93 -5.84
CA GLN A 70 20.91 4.24 -6.47
C GLN A 70 19.89 4.23 -7.62
N GLN A 71 19.01 3.22 -7.67
CA GLN A 71 17.97 3.08 -8.69
C GLN A 71 16.60 3.40 -8.11
N ARG A 72 15.76 4.13 -8.86
CA ARG A 72 14.37 4.45 -8.50
C ARG A 72 13.40 3.74 -9.44
N LYS A 73 12.43 3.00 -8.89
CA LYS A 73 11.32 2.46 -9.70
C LYS A 73 10.22 3.51 -9.79
N PRO A 74 9.55 3.62 -10.95
CA PRO A 74 8.28 4.32 -11.04
C PRO A 74 7.28 3.78 -10.02
N GLU A 75 6.43 4.64 -9.49
CA GLU A 75 5.42 4.32 -8.48
C GLU A 75 4.53 3.15 -8.93
N HIS A 76 4.10 3.14 -10.20
CA HIS A 76 3.19 2.11 -10.75
C HIS A 76 3.78 0.69 -10.69
N ILE A 77 5.11 0.53 -10.82
CA ILE A 77 5.75 -0.78 -10.70
C ILE A 77 5.65 -1.31 -9.27
N ILE A 78 5.81 -0.41 -8.28
CA ILE A 78 5.72 -0.77 -6.87
C ILE A 78 4.27 -1.07 -6.48
N ILE A 79 3.32 -0.28 -7.00
CA ILE A 79 1.88 -0.48 -6.77
C ILE A 79 1.45 -1.86 -7.31
N ASN A 80 1.81 -2.19 -8.56
CA ASN A 80 1.49 -3.49 -9.16
C ASN A 80 2.10 -4.65 -8.37
N ALA A 81 3.37 -4.53 -7.96
CA ALA A 81 4.04 -5.57 -7.17
C ALA A 81 3.34 -5.77 -5.81
N ALA A 82 2.93 -4.69 -5.15
CA ALA A 82 2.19 -4.77 -3.89
C ALA A 82 0.81 -5.42 -4.08
N ALA A 83 0.08 -5.10 -5.14
CA ALA A 83 -1.22 -5.72 -5.42
C ALA A 83 -1.10 -7.22 -5.71
N ILE A 84 -0.05 -7.65 -6.41
CA ILE A 84 0.28 -9.07 -6.63
C ILE A 84 0.61 -9.74 -5.30
N ASP A 85 1.44 -9.11 -4.46
CA ASP A 85 1.78 -9.62 -3.13
C ASP A 85 0.50 -9.80 -2.29
N VAL A 86 -0.44 -8.85 -2.32
CA VAL A 86 -1.75 -8.99 -1.65
C VAL A 86 -2.51 -10.20 -2.14
N HIS A 87 -2.68 -10.35 -3.46
CA HIS A 87 -3.40 -11.48 -4.03
C HIS A 87 -2.78 -12.80 -3.58
N ASN A 88 -1.46 -12.92 -3.68
CA ASN A 88 -0.73 -14.11 -3.28
C ASN A 88 -0.89 -14.41 -1.78
N TRP A 89 -0.77 -13.40 -0.93
CA TRP A 89 -0.84 -13.60 0.52
C TRP A 89 -2.25 -13.96 0.99
N MET A 90 -3.28 -13.45 0.32
CA MET A 90 -4.68 -13.81 0.57
C MET A 90 -5.02 -15.25 0.20
N LEU A 91 -4.23 -15.92 -0.65
CA LEU A 91 -4.42 -17.35 -0.96
C LEU A 91 -3.96 -18.26 0.19
N PHE A 92 -3.16 -17.73 1.13
CA PHE A 92 -2.56 -18.49 2.22
C PHE A 92 -3.05 -18.03 3.62
N ALA A 93 -4.04 -17.13 3.67
CA ALA A 93 -4.60 -16.54 4.88
C ALA A 93 -6.02 -17.05 5.15
#